data_AF-W4RSI1-F1
#
_entry.id   AF-W4RSI1-F1
#
_cell.length_a   1.000
_cell.length_b   1.000
_cell.length_c   1.000
_cell.angle_alpha   90.00
_cell.angle_beta   90.00
_cell.angle_gamma   90.00
#
_symmetry.space_group_name_H-M   'P 1'
#
loop_
_entity.id
_entity.type
_entity.pdbx_description
1 polymer ?
#
loop_
_entity_poly.entity_id
_entity_poly.type
_entity_poly.pdbx_seq_one_letter_code
_entity_poly.pdbx_strand_id
1 'polypeptide(L)' 'METIDKEGLVHHDGLIVCEHASDITLPEKVGGLVQTRNEKYGIIGITLYKVDTVNEGEV' A
#
# COMPACT_ATOMS: atom_id res chain seq x y z
N MET A 1 2.77 -1.81 8.50
CA MET A 1 2.28 -0.73 7.61
C MET A 1 2.27 0.60 8.33
N GLU A 2 1.60 0.74 9.48
CA GLU A 2 1.61 2.00 10.27
C GLU A 2 3.03 2.50 10.63
N THR A 3 3.93 1.62 11.07
CA THR A 3 5.34 2.00 11.32
C THR A 3 6.08 2.43 10.06
N ILE A 4 5.77 1.83 8.91
CA ILE A 4 6.41 2.17 7.62
C ILE A 4 6.03 3.59 7.21
N ASP A 5 4.74 3.92 7.33
CA ASP A 5 4.21 5.25 7.06
C ASP A 5 4.77 6.29 8.04
N LYS A 6 4.64 6.02 9.34
CA LYS A 6 5.07 6.95 10.39
C LYS A 6 6.55 7.31 10.32
N GLU A 7 7.40 6.33 10.02
CA GLU A 7 8.86 6.53 9.99
C GLU A 7 9.37 6.92 8.59
N GLY A 8 8.48 7.13 7.60
CA GLY A 8 8.84 7.60 6.26
C GLY A 8 9.79 6.65 5.51
N LEU A 9 9.61 5.33 5.68
CA LEU A 9 10.58 4.33 5.21
C LEU A 9 10.44 3.98 3.72
N VAL A 10 9.47 4.56 3.02
CA VAL A 10 9.18 4.29 1.62
C VAL A 10 9.39 5.58 0.83
N HIS A 11 10.15 5.48 -0.25
CA HIS A 11 10.35 6.58 -1.19
C HIS A 11 9.00 6.96 -1.85
N HIS A 12 8.85 8.22 -2.28
CA HIS A 12 7.57 8.72 -2.79
C HIS A 12 7.04 7.97 -4.04
N ASP A 13 7.94 7.40 -4.85
CA ASP A 13 7.61 6.54 -5.99
C ASP A 13 7.60 5.03 -5.66
N GLY A 14 7.87 4.70 -4.40
CA GLY A 14 8.04 3.34 -3.90
C GLY A 14 6.75 2.53 -3.94
N LEU A 15 6.91 1.22 -4.11
CA LEU A 15 5.82 0.26 -4.12
C LEU A 15 5.98 -0.71 -2.95
N ILE A 16 4.93 -0.83 -2.15
CA ILE A 16 4.84 -1.85 -1.11
C ILE A 16 4.06 -3.03 -1.67
N VAL A 17 4.65 -4.23 -1.59
CA VAL A 17 3.99 -5.49 -1.97
C VAL A 17 3.75 -6.29 -0.71
N CYS A 18 2.49 -6.63 -0.44
CA CYS A 18 2.10 -7.50 0.66
C CYS A 18 1.63 -8.84 0.09
N GLU A 19 2.34 -9.92 0.43
CA GLU A 19 1.86 -11.28 0.25
C GLU A 19 1.18 -11.75 1.54
N HIS A 20 0.00 -12.34 1.42
CA HIS A 20 -0.78 -12.86 2.54
C HIS A 20 -1.67 -14.01 2.09
N ALA A 21 -2.34 -14.69 3.03
CA ALA A 21 -3.35 -15.69 2.67
C ALA A 21 -4.54 -15.02 1.94
N SER A 22 -5.14 -15.72 0.96
CA SER A 22 -6.19 -15.16 0.08
C SER A 22 -7.49 -14.79 0.79
N ASP A 23 -7.69 -15.28 2.01
CA ASP A 23 -8.83 -14.98 2.87
C ASP A 23 -8.60 -13.75 3.77
N ILE A 24 -7.36 -13.27 3.88
CA ILE A 24 -7.02 -12.02 4.56
C ILE A 24 -7.38 -10.83 3.66
N THR A 25 -8.08 -9.86 4.23
CA THR A 25 -8.36 -8.56 3.61
C THR A 25 -7.54 -7.49 4.32
N LEU A 26 -6.76 -6.74 3.55
CA LEU A 26 -6.04 -5.57 4.06
C LEU A 26 -6.88 -4.30 3.81
N PRO A 27 -6.73 -3.26 4.65
CA PRO A 27 -7.50 -2.03 4.53
C PRO A 27 -7.10 -1.21 3.28
N GLU A 28 -8.05 -0.50 2.67
CA GLU A 28 -7.77 0.33 1.48
C GLU A 28 -6.78 1.49 1.74
N LYS A 29 -6.66 1.94 3.00
CA LYS A 29 -5.74 3.00 3.41
C LYS A 29 -5.10 2.69 4.77
N VAL A 30 -3.80 2.94 4.90
CA VAL A 30 -3.07 2.89 6.17
C VAL A 30 -2.21 4.14 6.28
N GLY A 31 -2.66 5.12 7.07
CA GLY A 31 -1.99 6.41 7.16
C GLY A 31 -1.91 7.09 5.79
N GLY A 32 -0.72 7.47 5.35
CA GLY A 32 -0.43 8.01 4.02
C GLY A 32 -0.32 6.97 2.90
N LEU A 33 -0.52 5.67 3.17
CA LEU A 33 -0.41 4.60 2.17
C LEU A 33 -1.78 4.21 1.63
N VAL A 34 -1.94 4.16 0.31
CA VAL A 34 -3.19 3.83 -0.39
C VAL A 34 -3.02 2.54 -1.20
N GLN A 35 -3.99 1.64 -1.05
CA GLN A 35 -4.06 0.42 -1.81
C GLN A 35 -4.34 0.74 -3.28
N THR A 36 -3.50 0.24 -4.17
CA THR A 36 -3.64 0.45 -5.63
C THR A 36 -4.10 -0.81 -6.36
N ARG A 37 -3.89 -1.97 -5.75
CA ARG A 37 -4.27 -3.27 -6.32
C ARG A 37 -4.44 -4.31 -5.22
N ASN A 38 -5.39 -5.21 -5.41
CA ASN A 38 -5.58 -6.42 -4.61
C ASN A 38 -5.98 -7.55 -5.56
N GLU A 39 -5.21 -8.63 -5.58
CA GLU A 39 -5.43 -9.79 -6.45
C GLU A 39 -5.30 -11.09 -5.66
N LYS A 40 -6.05 -12.11 -6.08
CA LYS A 40 -5.97 -13.45 -5.50
C LYS A 40 -5.48 -14.46 -6.54
N TYR A 41 -4.49 -15.25 -6.16
CA TYR A 41 -3.91 -16.33 -6.94
C TYR A 41 -3.96 -17.63 -6.14
N GLY A 42 -5.07 -18.36 -6.29
CA GLY A 42 -5.33 -19.54 -5.46
C GLY A 42 -5.40 -19.17 -3.98
N ILE A 43 -4.50 -19.72 -3.17
CA ILE A 43 -4.44 -19.48 -1.72
C ILE A 43 -3.68 -18.21 -1.33
N ILE A 44 -3.09 -17.50 -2.30
CA ILE A 44 -2.24 -16.34 -2.07
C ILE A 44 -3.00 -15.06 -2.46
N GLY A 45 -3.00 -14.06 -1.57
CA GLY A 45 -3.42 -12.70 -1.84
C GLY A 45 -2.20 -11.78 -2.00
N ILE A 46 -2.21 -10.96 -3.04
CA ILE A 46 -1.21 -9.91 -3.29
C ILE A 46 -1.91 -8.56 -3.22
N THR A 47 -1.46 -7.70 -2.31
CA THR A 47 -1.95 -6.32 -2.18
C THR A 47 -0.81 -5.35 -2.39
N LEU A 48 -1.03 -4.33 -3.23
CA LEU A 48 -0.07 -3.28 -3.53
C LEU A 48 -0.48 -1.96 -2.90
N TYR A 49 0.46 -1.27 -2.25
CA TYR A 49 0.28 0.08 -1.73
C TYR A 49 1.31 1.05 -2.28
N LYS A 50 0.92 2.32 -2.39
CA LYS A 50 1.78 3.46 -2.71
C LYS A 50 1.56 4.58 -1.69
N VAL A 51 2.53 5.49 -1.58
CA VAL A 51 2.35 6.75 -0.86
C VAL A 51 1.29 7.59 -1.60
N ASP A 52 0.34 8.15 -0.86
CA ASP A 52 -0.67 9.08 -1.34
C ASP A 52 0.02 10.37 -1.76
N THR A 53 0.40 10.47 -3.03
CA THR A 53 0.96 11.71 -3.59
C THR A 53 -0.20 12.69 -3.76
N VAL A 54 -0.54 13.42 -2.70
CA VAL A 54 -1.29 14.67 -2.85
C VAL A 54 -0.44 15.53 -3.78
N ASN A 55 -1.00 15.94 -4.93
CA ASN A 55 -0.31 16.79 -5.90
C ASN A 55 0.14 18.10 -5.24
N GLU A 56 1.36 18.14 -4.71
CA GLU A 56 2.06 19.38 -4.39
C GLU A 56 2.55 19.99 -5.71
N GLY A 57 1.67 20.70 -6.44
CA GLY A 57 2.11 21.46 -7.61
C GLY A 57 1.05 21.77 -8.67
N GLU A 58 0.02 22.56 -8.32
CA GLU A 58 -0.49 23.59 -9.25
C GLU A 58 -0.37 24.93 -8.52
N VAL A 59 0.69 25.68 -8.83
CA VAL A 59 0.83 27.12 -8.52
C VAL A 59 1.25 27.82 -9.80
#